data_AF-A0A076MN22-F1
#
_entry.id   AF-A0A076MN22-F1
#
_cell.length_a   1.000
_cell.length_b   1.000
_cell.length_c   1.000
_cell.angle_alpha   90.00
_cell.angle_beta   90.00
_cell.angle_gamma   90.00
#
_symmetry.space_group_name_H-M   'P 1'
#
loop_
_entity.id
_entity.type
_entity.pdbx_description
1 polymer ?
#
loop_
_entity_poly.entity_id
_entity_poly.type
_entity_poly.pdbx_seq_one_letter_code
_entity_poly.pdbx_strand_id
1 'polypeptide(L)'
;MNPDDELGDELRRLFDDDRLAIRPASGAEGAIVRGARRRRRRRTAVAASGGVLTAALLVTAGLVAARQDPGVHQAAQPTTAAPTTTSEAPGPVVVPPSFPELPTQPPAPSSTTTVLPASPPAGTSTRSPSSSSRTTVRPEPEAVVLGPTGYGSLRLGMSFDEAKATGLLADAGTAPAECTTYRLTEGAANVASVTISPTGGVVVFTATGARTPEKVGAGSTVAELRNAYPDLTAGAGNYSAAAGSGANYTFYVDSAKTVVRWELVAPPGC
;
A
#
# COMPACT_ATOMS: atom_id res chain seq x y z
N MET A 1 -8.50 -44.59 35.45
CA MET A 1 -8.87 -43.51 34.50
C MET A 1 -7.65 -42.63 34.36
N ASN A 2 -7.10 -42.50 33.16
CA ASN A 2 -5.92 -41.67 32.91
C ASN A 2 -6.41 -40.24 32.58
N PRO A 3 -5.84 -39.19 33.19
CA PRO A 3 -6.30 -37.81 32.96
C PRO A 3 -6.09 -37.34 31.52
N ASP A 4 -5.15 -37.96 30.80
CA ASP A 4 -4.88 -37.67 29.39
C ASP A 4 -6.00 -38.17 28.46
N ASP A 5 -6.69 -39.26 28.84
CA ASP A 5 -7.80 -39.81 28.06
C ASP A 5 -9.06 -38.93 28.21
N GLU A 6 -9.29 -38.40 29.41
CA GLU A 6 -10.41 -37.48 29.69
C GLU A 6 -10.25 -36.15 28.94
N LEU A 7 -9.04 -35.59 28.91
CA LEU A 7 -8.73 -34.39 28.13
C LEU A 7 -8.88 -34.65 26.61
N GLY A 8 -8.47 -35.83 26.14
CA GLY A 8 -8.61 -36.23 24.74
C GLY A 8 -10.07 -36.29 24.30
N ASP A 9 -10.94 -36.85 25.14
CA ASP A 9 -12.37 -36.94 24.90
C ASP A 9 -13.06 -35.56 24.97
N GLU A 10 -12.64 -34.71 25.91
CA GLU A 10 -13.15 -33.34 26.03
C GLU A 10 -12.76 -32.47 24.83
N LEU A 11 -11.51 -32.57 24.36
CA LEU A 11 -11.06 -31.87 23.15
C LEU A 11 -11.80 -32.36 21.91
N ARG A 12 -11.99 -33.68 21.76
CA ARG A 12 -12.71 -34.24 20.62
C ARG A 12 -14.17 -33.77 20.61
N ARG A 13 -14.81 -33.72 21.78
CA ARG A 13 -16.15 -33.15 21.95
C ARG A 13 -16.21 -31.64 21.66
N LEU A 14 -15.17 -30.89 21.99
CA LEU A 14 -15.09 -29.45 21.72
C LEU A 14 -14.92 -29.17 20.23
N PHE A 15 -14.07 -29.93 19.53
CA PHE A 15 -13.83 -29.74 18.08
C PHE A 15 -14.94 -30.29 17.18
N ASP A 16 -15.77 -31.21 17.67
CA ASP A 16 -17.00 -31.65 16.99
C ASP A 16 -18.18 -30.67 17.17
N ASP A 17 -18.00 -29.56 17.91
CA ASP A 17 -19.01 -28.50 17.99
C ASP A 17 -19.07 -27.72 16.65
N ASP A 18 -20.20 -27.84 15.94
CA ASP A 18 -20.51 -27.12 14.70
C ASP A 18 -20.33 -25.59 14.82
N ARG A 19 -20.29 -25.04 16.03
CA ARG A 19 -20.01 -23.61 16.28
C ARG A 19 -18.54 -23.22 16.09
N LEU A 20 -17.62 -24.18 16.17
CA LEU A 20 -16.18 -23.99 15.92
C LEU A 20 -15.80 -24.36 14.47
N ALA A 21 -16.74 -24.84 13.67
CA ALA A 21 -16.55 -25.03 12.23
C ALA A 21 -16.42 -23.68 11.52
N ILE A 22 -15.22 -23.10 11.52
CA ILE A 22 -14.88 -21.90 10.74
C ILE A 22 -14.92 -22.30 9.27
N ARG A 23 -16.07 -22.11 8.63
CA ARG A 23 -16.19 -22.24 7.18
C ARG A 23 -15.36 -21.12 6.54
N PRO A 24 -14.40 -21.45 5.66
CA PRO A 24 -13.73 -20.43 4.86
C PRO A 24 -14.79 -19.61 4.14
N ALA A 25 -14.62 -18.29 4.14
CA ALA A 25 -15.46 -17.42 3.32
C ALA A 25 -15.40 -17.90 1.86
N SER A 26 -16.54 -17.93 1.18
CA SER A 26 -16.60 -18.29 -0.24
C SER A 26 -15.65 -17.38 -1.03
N GLY A 27 -14.63 -17.97 -1.66
CA GLY A 27 -13.59 -17.23 -2.40
C GLY A 27 -12.27 -16.99 -1.65
N ALA A 28 -12.11 -17.49 -0.40
CA ALA A 28 -10.85 -17.43 0.35
C ALA A 28 -9.67 -18.03 -0.42
N GLU A 29 -9.88 -19.16 -1.10
CA GLU A 29 -8.89 -19.80 -1.96
C GLU A 29 -8.42 -18.86 -3.07
N GLY A 30 -9.35 -18.20 -3.75
CA GLY A 30 -9.05 -17.23 -4.81
C GLY A 30 -8.33 -15.98 -4.28
N ALA A 31 -8.61 -15.54 -3.05
CA ALA A 31 -7.89 -14.45 -2.42
C ALA A 31 -6.45 -14.84 -2.05
N ILE A 32 -6.24 -16.05 -1.53
CA ILE A 32 -4.91 -16.60 -1.20
C ILE A 32 -4.07 -16.76 -2.48
N VAL A 33 -4.64 -17.34 -3.55
CA VAL A 33 -3.93 -17.53 -4.82
C VAL A 33 -3.59 -16.18 -5.47
N ARG A 34 -4.50 -15.19 -5.43
CA ARG A 34 -4.22 -13.83 -5.92
C ARG A 34 -3.13 -13.14 -5.11
N GLY A 35 -3.14 -13.28 -3.79
CA GLY A 35 -2.10 -12.76 -2.90
C GLY A 35 -0.73 -13.40 -3.17
N ALA A 36 -0.68 -14.73 -3.29
CA ALA A 36 0.52 -15.49 -3.59
C ALA A 36 1.11 -15.13 -4.96
N ARG A 37 0.27 -15.00 -6.00
CA ARG A 37 0.69 -14.64 -7.36
C ARG A 37 1.29 -13.23 -7.44
N ARG A 38 0.74 -12.26 -6.69
CA ARG A 38 1.29 -10.89 -6.57
C ARG A 38 2.70 -10.91 -5.96
N ARG A 39 2.92 -11.72 -4.92
CA ARG A 39 4.24 -11.84 -4.25
C ARG A 39 5.29 -12.47 -5.16
N ARG A 40 4.91 -13.49 -5.94
CA ARG A 40 5.82 -14.17 -6.91
C ARG A 40 6.24 -13.24 -8.05
N ARG A 41 5.32 -12.44 -8.61
CA ARG A 41 5.65 -11.45 -9.66
C ARG A 41 6.62 -10.36 -9.17
N ARG A 42 6.50 -9.94 -7.91
CA ARG A 42 7.45 -8.97 -7.32
C ARG A 42 8.86 -9.55 -7.18
N ARG A 43 8.98 -10.85 -6.89
CA ARG A 43 10.29 -11.52 -6.78
C ARG A 43 10.97 -11.74 -8.14
N THR A 44 10.21 -11.94 -9.22
CA THR A 44 10.77 -12.09 -10.57
C THR A 44 11.20 -10.76 -11.20
N ALA A 45 10.70 -9.62 -10.72
CA ALA A 45 11.08 -8.30 -11.23
C ALA A 45 12.41 -7.77 -10.67
N VAL A 46 12.95 -8.36 -9.58
CA VAL A 46 14.25 -7.97 -8.99
C VAL A 46 15.43 -8.68 -9.68
N ALA A 47 15.18 -9.66 -10.55
CA ALA A 47 16.23 -10.40 -11.26
C ALA A 47 16.52 -9.89 -12.69
N ALA A 48 15.85 -8.84 -13.17
CA ALA A 48 15.90 -8.43 -14.58
C ALA A 48 16.51 -7.04 -14.86
N SER A 49 17.01 -6.32 -13.86
CA SER A 49 17.66 -5.01 -14.06
C SER A 49 19.02 -4.93 -13.36
N GLY A 50 19.82 -5.98 -13.52
CA GLY A 50 21.22 -6.01 -13.08
C GLY A 50 22.11 -6.35 -14.27
N GLY A 51 22.23 -5.42 -15.22
CA GLY A 51 23.02 -5.66 -16.42
C GLY A 51 23.32 -4.38 -17.20
N VAL A 52 24.60 -4.02 -17.20
CA VAL A 52 25.30 -3.12 -18.13
C VAL A 52 25.10 -1.62 -17.90
N LEU A 53 26.13 -0.98 -17.31
CA LEU A 53 26.75 0.25 -17.83
C LEU A 53 28.13 0.43 -17.18
N THR A 54 29.16 -0.10 -17.83
CA THR A 54 30.57 0.21 -17.58
C THR A 54 31.09 1.21 -18.63
N ALA A 55 31.82 2.20 -18.11
CA ALA A 55 32.97 2.90 -18.70
C ALA A 55 32.79 3.84 -19.91
N ALA A 56 32.97 5.13 -19.65
CA ALA A 56 33.69 6.04 -20.54
C ALA A 56 34.52 7.04 -19.69
N LEU A 57 35.77 6.69 -19.40
CA LEU A 57 36.81 7.59 -18.93
C LEU A 57 37.84 7.75 -20.07
N LEU A 58 37.98 8.97 -20.61
CA LEU A 58 39.20 9.41 -21.29
C LEU A 58 39.50 10.88 -20.97
N VAL A 59 40.45 11.06 -20.05
CA VAL A 59 41.62 11.98 -20.07
C VAL A 59 41.41 13.44 -20.49
N THR A 60 41.60 14.35 -19.52
CA THR A 60 42.47 15.54 -19.71
C THR A 60 43.25 15.81 -18.42
N ALA A 61 44.57 15.91 -18.58
CA ALA A 61 45.61 16.14 -17.59
C ALA A 61 45.71 17.61 -17.16
N GLY A 62 46.33 17.89 -16.00
CA GLY A 62 46.79 19.26 -15.70
C GLY A 62 47.11 19.60 -14.24
N LEU A 63 48.22 19.07 -13.72
CA LEU A 63 49.30 19.83 -13.04
C LEU A 63 48.97 20.75 -11.84
N VAL A 64 49.35 20.38 -10.61
CA VAL A 64 50.19 21.19 -9.67
C VAL A 64 50.90 20.25 -8.68
N ALA A 65 52.19 20.52 -8.45
CA ALA A 65 53.15 19.75 -7.67
C ALA A 65 53.29 20.18 -6.20
N ALA A 66 53.65 19.24 -5.31
CA ALA A 66 54.52 19.44 -4.14
C ALA A 66 54.85 18.03 -3.55
N ARG A 67 56.01 17.46 -3.87
CA ARG A 67 57.27 17.41 -3.09
C ARG A 67 57.23 16.55 -1.80
N GLN A 68 57.83 15.35 -1.94
CA GLN A 68 58.77 14.64 -1.05
C GLN A 68 58.34 14.19 0.36
N ASP A 69 58.28 12.87 0.53
CA ASP A 69 58.99 12.13 1.60
C ASP A 69 59.22 10.67 1.14
N PRO A 70 60.45 10.12 1.21
CA PRO A 70 60.71 8.70 0.94
C PRO A 70 60.72 7.94 2.26
N GLY A 71 59.73 7.09 2.47
CA GLY A 71 59.70 6.27 3.67
C GLY A 71 58.77 5.09 3.54
N VAL A 72 59.39 3.91 3.41
CA VAL A 72 58.99 2.72 4.17
C VAL A 72 57.83 1.87 3.60
N HIS A 73 58.25 0.71 3.08
CA HIS A 73 57.52 -0.58 3.03
C HIS A 73 56.29 -0.68 2.10
N GLN A 74 55.91 -1.80 1.49
CA GLN A 74 56.43 -3.15 1.30
C GLN A 74 55.38 -3.88 0.44
N ALA A 75 55.86 -4.74 -0.45
CA ALA A 75 55.23 -5.88 -1.13
C ALA A 75 53.69 -6.03 -1.12
N ALA A 76 53.10 -6.21 -2.31
CA ALA A 76 52.61 -7.52 -2.80
C ALA A 76 51.69 -7.36 -4.04
N GLN A 77 52.14 -7.86 -5.19
CA GLN A 77 51.28 -8.55 -6.16
C GLN A 77 51.19 -10.02 -5.70
N PRO A 78 50.12 -10.82 -5.93
CA PRO A 78 49.57 -11.19 -7.25
C PRO A 78 48.02 -11.32 -7.17
N THR A 79 47.19 -11.82 -8.08
CA THR A 79 47.28 -12.87 -9.10
C THR A 79 46.10 -12.68 -10.06
N THR A 80 46.35 -12.81 -11.35
CA THR A 80 45.35 -12.90 -12.42
C THR A 80 44.66 -14.26 -12.36
N ALA A 81 43.33 -14.31 -12.27
CA ALA A 81 42.55 -15.51 -12.53
C ALA A 81 41.41 -15.17 -13.51
N ALA A 82 41.51 -15.70 -14.72
CA ALA A 82 40.42 -15.77 -15.68
C ALA A 82 39.59 -17.03 -15.43
N PRO A 83 38.29 -17.01 -15.75
CA PRO A 83 37.62 -18.23 -16.16
C PRO A 83 37.09 -18.19 -17.60
N THR A 84 37.22 -19.37 -18.18
CA THR A 84 36.91 -19.90 -19.50
C THR A 84 35.43 -19.84 -19.86
N THR A 85 35.16 -19.70 -21.16
CA THR A 85 33.90 -19.95 -21.86
C THR A 85 33.43 -21.41 -21.72
N THR A 86 32.13 -21.70 -21.83
CA THR A 86 31.51 -22.81 -22.64
C THR A 86 30.02 -23.07 -22.28
N SER A 87 29.24 -23.33 -23.34
CA SER A 87 27.96 -24.09 -23.44
C SER A 87 26.74 -23.69 -22.60
N GLU A 88 25.49 -23.87 -23.00
CA GLU A 88 24.81 -24.29 -24.23
C GLU A 88 23.33 -24.33 -23.83
N ALA A 89 22.45 -23.78 -24.66
CA ALA A 89 21.01 -23.83 -24.43
C ALA A 89 20.44 -25.21 -24.81
N PRO A 90 19.36 -25.65 -24.14
CA PRO A 90 18.16 -25.94 -24.93
C PRO A 90 16.88 -25.37 -24.32
N GLY A 91 16.03 -24.81 -25.18
CA GLY A 91 14.79 -24.14 -24.80
C GLY A 91 13.68 -25.08 -24.29
N PRO A 92 12.67 -24.54 -23.57
CA PRO A 92 11.51 -25.32 -23.18
C PRO A 92 10.51 -25.44 -24.34
N VAL A 93 10.21 -26.70 -24.68
CA VAL A 93 9.16 -27.13 -25.59
C VAL A 93 7.79 -26.67 -25.08
N VAL A 94 7.06 -25.95 -25.93
CA VAL A 94 5.67 -25.55 -25.72
C VAL A 94 4.77 -26.72 -26.08
N VAL A 95 4.04 -27.26 -25.10
CA VAL A 95 2.95 -28.23 -25.32
C VAL A 95 1.63 -27.55 -24.96
N PRO A 96 0.72 -27.31 -25.91
CA PRO A 96 -0.63 -26.85 -25.58
C PRO A 96 -1.51 -28.04 -25.12
N PRO A 97 -2.33 -27.91 -24.07
CA PRO A 97 -3.34 -28.90 -23.75
C PRO A 97 -4.58 -28.74 -24.66
N SER A 98 -4.95 -29.82 -25.34
CA SER A 98 -6.22 -30.01 -26.03
C SER A 98 -7.37 -30.07 -25.01
N PHE A 99 -8.38 -29.23 -25.17
CA PHE A 99 -9.65 -29.38 -24.44
C PHE A 99 -10.69 -30.06 -25.35
N PRO A 100 -11.42 -31.08 -24.85
CA PRO A 100 -12.53 -31.66 -25.56
C PRO A 100 -13.75 -30.73 -25.56
N GLU A 101 -14.35 -30.63 -26.74
CA GLU A 101 -15.65 -30.00 -27.01
C GLU A 101 -16.78 -30.77 -26.30
N LEU A 102 -17.68 -30.05 -25.63
CA LEU A 102 -18.95 -30.58 -25.14
C LEU A 102 -20.12 -29.64 -25.48
N PRO A 103 -21.34 -30.19 -25.62
CA PRO A 103 -22.33 -29.70 -26.56
C PRO A 103 -23.48 -28.92 -25.92
N THR A 104 -24.18 -28.19 -26.80
CA THR A 104 -25.62 -27.87 -26.79
C THR A 104 -26.19 -26.99 -25.67
N GLN A 105 -26.48 -25.76 -26.10
CA GLN A 105 -27.34 -24.75 -25.50
C GLN A 105 -28.82 -25.19 -25.48
N PRO A 106 -29.51 -25.15 -24.33
CA PRO A 106 -30.98 -25.18 -24.26
C PRO A 106 -31.59 -23.77 -24.40
N PRO A 107 -32.85 -23.67 -24.88
CA PRO A 107 -33.43 -22.45 -25.45
C PRO A 107 -33.89 -21.41 -24.42
N ALA A 108 -33.96 -20.17 -24.89
CA ALA A 108 -34.53 -19.01 -24.21
C ALA A 108 -36.04 -19.18 -23.95
N PRO A 109 -36.56 -18.74 -22.79
CA PRO A 109 -38.00 -18.53 -22.62
C PRO A 109 -38.43 -17.19 -23.23
N SER A 110 -39.45 -17.29 -24.06
CA SER A 110 -40.13 -16.25 -24.82
C SER A 110 -40.73 -15.12 -23.99
N SER A 111 -40.78 -13.97 -24.65
CA SER A 111 -41.54 -12.77 -24.33
C SER A 111 -43.05 -13.05 -24.18
N THR A 112 -43.68 -12.48 -23.14
CA THR A 112 -45.14 -12.34 -23.07
C THR A 112 -45.54 -10.89 -22.80
N THR A 113 -46.12 -10.33 -23.85
CA THR A 113 -47.05 -9.21 -24.03
C THR A 113 -47.84 -8.67 -22.83
N THR A 114 -47.78 -7.34 -22.69
CA THR A 114 -48.86 -6.34 -22.54
C THR A 114 -50.23 -6.81 -22.04
N VAL A 115 -50.71 -6.23 -20.92
CA VAL A 115 -52.10 -5.73 -20.77
C VAL A 115 -52.13 -4.57 -19.75
N LEU A 116 -52.52 -3.36 -20.19
CA LEU A 116 -53.07 -2.29 -19.35
C LEU A 116 -54.60 -2.52 -19.23
N PRO A 117 -55.23 -2.30 -18.07
CA PRO A 117 -56.26 -1.26 -18.04
C PRO A 117 -56.44 -0.50 -16.69
N ALA A 118 -56.77 0.78 -16.83
CA ALA A 118 -57.72 1.63 -16.10
C ALA A 118 -57.87 1.59 -14.55
N SER A 119 -57.70 2.78 -13.94
CA SER A 119 -58.29 3.24 -12.64
C SER A 119 -59.84 3.37 -12.73
N PRO A 120 -60.63 3.75 -11.68
CA PRO A 120 -60.44 4.07 -10.23
C PRO A 120 -61.48 3.27 -9.34
N PRO A 121 -61.88 3.54 -8.05
CA PRO A 121 -61.82 4.76 -7.22
C PRO A 121 -61.28 4.63 -5.78
N ALA A 122 -61.20 5.79 -5.14
CA ALA A 122 -60.81 6.05 -3.77
C ALA A 122 -61.59 5.22 -2.74
N GLY A 123 -60.86 4.61 -1.81
CA GLY A 123 -61.37 3.96 -0.62
C GLY A 123 -60.39 4.13 0.53
N THR A 124 -60.75 5.02 1.45
CA THR A 124 -60.11 5.25 2.75
C THR A 124 -60.12 3.97 3.57
N SER A 125 -58.96 3.45 4.01
CA SER A 125 -58.85 2.64 5.24
C SER A 125 -57.40 2.34 5.62
N THR A 126 -57.11 2.73 6.87
CA THR A 126 -56.16 2.09 7.80
C THR A 126 -54.67 2.27 7.53
N ARG A 127 -54.11 3.36 8.09
CA ARG A 127 -52.67 3.49 8.38
C ARG A 127 -52.22 2.31 9.23
N SER A 128 -51.58 1.34 8.59
CA SER A 128 -50.69 0.42 9.26
C SER A 128 -49.53 1.24 9.84
N PRO A 129 -49.19 1.13 11.14
CA PRO A 129 -47.97 1.75 11.65
C PRO A 129 -46.82 1.05 10.95
N SER A 130 -46.22 1.75 9.99
CA SER A 130 -44.97 1.35 9.37
C SER A 130 -43.97 1.21 10.50
N SER A 131 -43.68 -0.03 10.89
CA SER A 131 -42.53 -0.37 11.71
C SER A 131 -41.33 0.23 11.01
N SER A 132 -40.92 1.40 11.48
CA SER A 132 -39.68 2.03 11.12
C SER A 132 -38.61 1.11 11.68
N SER A 133 -38.15 0.17 10.86
CA SER A 133 -36.85 -0.45 11.02
C SER A 133 -35.85 0.69 11.00
N ARG A 134 -35.59 1.23 12.20
CA ARG A 134 -34.38 1.99 12.47
C ARG A 134 -33.25 1.04 12.17
N THR A 135 -32.76 1.06 10.93
CA THR A 135 -31.40 0.70 10.64
C THR A 135 -30.57 1.60 11.54
N THR A 136 -30.13 1.06 12.66
CA THR A 136 -29.00 1.58 13.41
C THR A 136 -27.86 1.58 12.40
N VAL A 137 -27.70 2.72 11.71
CA VAL A 137 -26.50 3.04 10.95
C VAL A 137 -25.41 2.97 11.98
N ARG A 138 -24.69 1.84 12.02
CA ARG A 138 -23.47 1.69 12.79
C ARG A 138 -22.62 2.89 12.38
N PRO A 139 -22.25 3.78 13.33
CA PRO A 139 -21.37 4.89 13.00
C PRO A 139 -20.15 4.31 12.30
N GLU A 140 -19.96 4.69 11.04
CA GLU A 140 -18.70 4.44 10.36
C GLU A 140 -17.64 5.11 11.24
N PRO A 141 -16.60 4.40 11.68
CA PRO A 141 -15.59 4.99 12.56
C PRO A 141 -15.11 6.27 11.88
N GLU A 142 -15.19 7.39 12.60
CA GLU A 142 -14.78 8.68 12.07
C GLU A 142 -13.37 8.54 11.51
N ALA A 143 -13.24 8.71 10.19
CA ALA A 143 -11.98 8.47 9.53
C ALA A 143 -10.95 9.47 10.09
N VAL A 144 -9.82 8.95 10.53
CA VAL A 144 -8.78 9.79 11.12
C VAL A 144 -8.28 10.80 10.09
N VAL A 145 -8.24 12.08 10.48
CA VAL A 145 -7.92 13.18 9.57
C VAL A 145 -6.45 13.57 9.70
N LEU A 146 -5.72 13.57 8.58
CA LEU A 146 -4.40 14.18 8.46
C LEU A 146 -4.58 15.56 7.80
N GLY A 147 -4.59 16.60 8.64
CA GLY A 147 -4.79 17.97 8.23
C GLY A 147 -3.54 18.59 7.60
N PRO A 148 -3.65 19.83 7.10
CA PRO A 148 -2.56 20.48 6.36
C PRO A 148 -1.35 20.84 7.23
N THR A 149 -1.51 20.80 8.55
CA THR A 149 -0.45 21.09 9.52
C THR A 149 0.14 19.84 10.16
N GLY A 150 -0.46 18.66 9.98
CA GLY A 150 0.02 17.39 10.55
C GLY A 150 -1.07 16.53 11.20
N TYR A 151 -0.63 15.58 12.03
CA TYR A 151 -1.41 14.48 12.59
C TYR A 151 -1.47 14.54 14.12
N GLY A 152 -2.67 14.66 14.70
CA GLY A 152 -2.81 14.72 16.16
C GLY A 152 -2.01 15.88 16.76
N SER A 153 -1.08 15.57 17.67
CA SER A 153 -0.13 16.53 18.25
C SER A 153 1.16 16.70 17.43
N LEU A 154 1.45 15.80 16.48
CA LEU A 154 2.59 15.94 15.58
C LEU A 154 2.27 16.95 14.49
N ARG A 155 3.16 17.94 14.32
CA ARG A 155 3.02 19.00 13.32
C ARG A 155 4.21 19.03 12.38
N LEU A 156 3.99 19.50 11.16
CA LEU A 156 5.07 19.83 10.23
C LEU A 156 5.99 20.90 10.85
N GLY A 157 7.29 20.81 10.57
CA GLY A 157 8.32 21.72 11.09
C GLY A 157 8.74 21.46 12.53
N MET A 158 8.05 20.58 13.26
CA MET A 158 8.38 20.22 14.63
C MET A 158 9.76 19.56 14.69
N SER A 159 10.64 20.02 15.57
CA SER A 159 11.97 19.41 15.75
C SER A 159 11.87 17.95 16.22
N PHE A 160 12.97 17.18 16.11
CA PHE A 160 12.98 15.80 16.60
C PHE A 160 12.61 15.71 18.09
N ASP A 161 13.13 16.62 18.92
CA ASP A 161 12.89 16.60 20.36
C ASP A 161 11.44 16.92 20.70
N GLU A 162 10.83 17.90 20.03
CA GLU A 162 9.41 18.21 20.17
C GLU A 162 8.53 17.05 19.67
N ALA A 163 8.89 16.45 18.54
CA ALA A 163 8.16 15.31 17.97
C ALA A 163 8.25 14.08 18.88
N LYS A 164 9.40 13.83 19.49
CA LYS A 164 9.60 12.80 20.52
C LYS A 164 8.78 13.09 21.76
N ALA A 165 8.73 14.35 22.21
CA ALA A 165 7.96 14.77 23.37
C ALA A 165 6.44 14.54 23.21
N THR A 166 5.93 14.43 21.97
CA THR A 166 4.53 14.06 21.74
C THR A 166 4.19 12.63 22.16
N GLY A 167 5.18 11.74 22.29
CA GLY A 167 4.98 10.31 22.56
C GLY A 167 4.38 9.52 21.38
N LEU A 168 4.24 10.14 20.20
CA LEU A 168 3.66 9.50 19.03
C LEU A 168 4.70 8.75 18.16
N LEU A 169 6.00 9.00 18.34
CA LEU A 169 7.05 8.32 17.60
C LEU A 169 7.49 7.03 18.30
N ALA A 170 7.47 5.91 17.57
CA ALA A 170 8.05 4.66 18.00
C ALA A 170 9.58 4.68 17.79
N ASP A 171 10.31 4.12 18.75
CA ASP A 171 11.76 3.93 18.71
C ASP A 171 12.58 5.24 18.50
N ALA A 172 12.05 6.39 18.92
CA ALA A 172 12.72 7.69 18.81
C ALA A 172 13.78 7.93 19.91
N GLY A 173 14.81 7.08 19.93
CA GLY A 173 15.92 7.18 20.89
C GLY A 173 16.83 8.38 20.64
N THR A 174 17.30 8.51 19.40
CA THR A 174 18.34 9.48 18.98
C THR A 174 17.86 10.34 17.81
N ALA A 175 18.27 11.61 17.84
CA ALA A 175 17.97 12.55 16.77
C ALA A 175 18.59 12.11 15.43
N PRO A 176 17.91 12.37 14.30
CA PRO A 176 18.39 11.96 12.99
C PRO A 176 19.57 12.83 12.53
N ALA A 177 20.62 12.19 12.00
CA ALA A 177 21.73 12.89 11.33
C ALA A 177 21.41 13.24 9.86
N GLU A 178 20.50 12.48 9.26
CA GLU A 178 19.97 12.63 7.91
C GLU A 178 18.47 12.38 7.93
N CYS A 179 17.76 12.63 6.84
CA CYS A 179 16.33 12.39 6.78
C CYS A 179 15.93 10.96 7.15
N THR A 180 15.30 10.83 8.32
CA THR A 180 15.00 9.53 8.91
C THR A 180 13.50 9.35 9.07
N THR A 181 13.04 8.14 8.74
CA THR A 181 11.62 7.78 8.82
C THR A 181 11.35 7.01 10.11
N TYR A 182 10.44 7.53 10.91
CA TYR A 182 10.00 6.97 12.19
C TYR A 182 8.60 6.36 12.05
N ARG A 183 8.36 5.28 12.78
CA ARG A 183 7.03 4.68 12.93
C ARG A 183 6.23 5.42 14.00
N LEU A 184 4.91 5.29 13.96
CA LEU A 184 4.07 5.79 15.05
C LEU A 184 3.82 4.70 16.09
N THR A 185 3.65 5.10 17.35
CA THR A 185 3.33 4.18 18.47
C THR A 185 1.96 3.52 18.31
N GLU A 186 1.00 4.20 17.66
CA GLU A 186 -0.33 3.65 17.31
C GLU A 186 -0.31 2.63 16.15
N GLY A 187 0.85 2.44 15.50
CA GLY A 187 1.00 1.57 14.34
C GLY A 187 0.84 2.30 13.00
N ALA A 188 0.50 1.54 11.95
CA ALA A 188 0.52 2.01 10.56
C ALA A 188 -0.88 2.06 9.90
N ALA A 189 -1.95 2.01 10.70
CA ALA A 189 -3.32 1.95 10.19
C ALA A 189 -3.74 3.26 9.52
N ASN A 190 -3.44 4.40 10.15
CA ASN A 190 -3.82 5.73 9.65
C ASN A 190 -2.64 6.43 8.97
N VAL A 191 -1.55 6.60 9.71
CA VAL A 191 -0.28 7.14 9.24
C VAL A 191 0.77 6.05 9.38
N ALA A 192 1.40 5.66 8.28
CA ALA A 192 2.39 4.59 8.25
C ALA A 192 3.73 5.01 8.87
N SER A 193 4.10 6.27 8.71
CA SER A 193 5.37 6.82 9.17
C SER A 193 5.43 8.34 9.07
N VAL A 194 6.38 8.92 9.79
CA VAL A 194 6.76 10.34 9.73
C VAL A 194 8.25 10.44 9.39
N THR A 195 8.61 11.29 8.44
CA THR A 195 10.01 11.58 8.12
C THR A 195 10.43 12.89 8.76
N ILE A 196 11.57 12.86 9.44
CA ILE A 196 12.14 14.01 10.16
C ILE A 196 13.49 14.33 9.55
N SER A 197 13.64 15.58 9.12
CA SER A 197 14.88 16.20 8.69
C SER A 197 15.64 16.76 9.90
N PRO A 198 16.98 16.68 9.94
CA PRO A 198 17.78 17.28 11.00
C PRO A 198 17.58 18.79 11.14
N THR A 199 17.37 19.49 10.01
CA THR A 199 17.25 20.95 9.95
C THR A 199 15.82 21.43 9.83
N GLY A 200 14.97 20.68 9.12
CA GLY A 200 13.57 21.03 8.86
C GLY A 200 12.56 20.44 9.85
N GLY A 201 12.99 19.58 10.78
CA GLY A 201 12.08 18.88 11.67
C GLY A 201 11.18 17.89 10.91
N VAL A 202 9.94 17.71 11.34
CA VAL A 202 8.97 16.85 10.67
C VAL A 202 8.61 17.41 9.30
N VAL A 203 8.99 16.69 8.24
CA VAL A 203 8.86 17.17 6.85
C VAL A 203 7.87 16.33 6.02
N VAL A 204 7.64 15.07 6.39
CA VAL A 204 6.70 14.19 5.66
C VAL A 204 5.84 13.39 6.62
N PHE A 205 4.53 13.34 6.38
CA PHE A 205 3.64 12.33 6.94
C PHE A 205 3.18 11.40 5.83
N THR A 206 3.36 10.09 6.00
CA THR A 206 2.91 9.07 5.05
C THR A 206 1.59 8.47 5.51
N ALA A 207 0.48 8.77 4.86
CA ALA A 207 -0.85 8.27 5.20
C ALA A 207 -1.24 7.02 4.41
N THR A 208 -1.86 6.08 5.12
CA THR A 208 -2.37 4.80 4.60
C THR A 208 -3.87 4.65 4.80
N GLY A 209 -4.39 5.03 5.97
CA GLY A 209 -5.83 5.00 6.27
C GLY A 209 -6.41 6.36 6.64
N ALA A 210 -5.56 7.35 6.91
CA ALA A 210 -6.02 8.71 7.17
C ALA A 210 -6.62 9.35 5.91
N ARG A 211 -7.54 10.29 6.11
CA ARG A 211 -8.12 11.13 5.06
C ARG A 211 -7.69 12.59 5.22
N THR A 212 -7.71 13.34 4.13
CA THR A 212 -7.58 14.80 4.18
C THR A 212 -8.89 15.42 4.73
N PRO A 213 -8.90 16.71 5.11
CA PRO A 213 -10.13 17.41 5.54
C PRO A 213 -11.29 17.33 4.52
N GLU A 214 -10.96 17.21 3.24
CA GLU A 214 -11.84 17.08 2.08
C GLU A 214 -12.30 15.63 1.85
N LYS A 215 -11.99 14.74 2.79
CA LYS A 215 -12.38 13.32 2.83
C LYS A 215 -11.72 12.44 1.76
N VAL A 216 -10.66 12.91 1.11
CA VAL A 216 -9.86 12.10 0.18
C VAL A 216 -8.86 11.25 0.97
N GLY A 217 -8.72 9.97 0.61
CA GLY A 217 -7.73 9.09 1.24
C GLY A 217 -7.45 7.85 0.39
N ALA A 218 -6.83 6.82 0.98
CA ALA A 218 -6.65 5.55 0.28
C ALA A 218 -8.01 4.96 -0.11
N GLY A 219 -8.09 4.43 -1.34
CA GLY A 219 -9.33 3.95 -1.96
C GLY A 219 -10.09 5.02 -2.75
N SER A 220 -9.76 6.30 -2.61
CA SER A 220 -10.41 7.35 -3.41
C SER A 220 -10.00 7.29 -4.88
N THR A 221 -10.92 7.63 -5.77
CA THR A 221 -10.64 7.68 -7.21
C THR A 221 -9.97 8.99 -7.61
N VAL A 222 -9.27 9.01 -8.76
CA VAL A 222 -8.76 10.26 -9.34
C VAL A 222 -9.88 11.27 -9.63
N ALA A 223 -11.10 10.82 -9.93
CA ALA A 223 -12.23 11.72 -10.14
C ALA A 223 -12.64 12.45 -8.85
N GLU A 224 -12.72 11.71 -7.73
CA GLU A 224 -12.96 12.30 -6.41
C GLU A 224 -11.84 13.26 -6.02
N LEU A 225 -10.59 12.88 -6.30
CA LEU A 225 -9.44 13.73 -6.04
C LEU A 225 -9.55 15.06 -6.78
N ARG A 226 -9.87 15.05 -8.09
CA ARG A 226 -10.07 16.26 -8.91
C ARG A 226 -11.25 17.12 -8.47
N ASN A 227 -12.29 16.49 -7.93
CA ASN A 227 -13.43 17.22 -7.40
C ASN A 227 -13.09 17.93 -6.07
N ALA A 228 -12.30 17.28 -5.22
CA ALA A 228 -11.86 17.86 -3.95
C ALA A 228 -10.76 18.92 -4.12
N TYR A 229 -9.87 18.73 -5.10
CA TYR A 229 -8.75 19.60 -5.38
C TYR A 229 -8.72 19.97 -6.87
N PRO A 230 -9.38 21.07 -7.28
CA PRO A 230 -9.42 21.47 -8.68
C PRO A 230 -8.04 21.80 -9.26
N ASP A 231 -7.12 22.30 -8.43
CA ASP A 231 -5.79 22.77 -8.82
C ASP A 231 -4.70 21.68 -8.72
N LEU A 232 -5.07 20.40 -8.93
CA LEU A 232 -4.09 19.31 -8.89
C LEU A 232 -3.07 19.40 -10.02
N THR A 233 -1.82 19.22 -9.66
CA THR A 233 -0.74 18.96 -10.61
C THR A 233 -0.59 17.46 -10.80
N ALA A 234 -0.67 17.00 -12.05
CA ALA A 234 -0.49 15.59 -12.39
C ALA A 234 0.98 15.28 -12.66
N GLY A 235 1.49 14.22 -12.04
CA GLY A 235 2.83 13.68 -12.29
C GLY A 235 2.79 12.26 -12.87
N ALA A 236 3.97 11.65 -13.00
CA ALA A 236 4.11 10.27 -13.47
C ALA A 236 3.69 9.28 -12.37
N GLY A 237 2.38 9.02 -12.26
CA GLY A 237 1.82 8.06 -11.29
C GLY A 237 1.43 8.65 -9.94
N ASN A 238 1.51 9.97 -9.79
CA ASN A 238 1.02 10.69 -8.61
C ASN A 238 0.30 11.99 -9.01
N TYR A 239 -0.34 12.60 -8.03
CA TYR A 239 -0.94 13.92 -8.14
C TYR A 239 -0.54 14.73 -6.92
N SER A 240 -0.28 16.02 -7.09
CA SER A 240 -0.01 16.93 -5.99
C SER A 240 -1.02 18.07 -5.92
N ALA A 241 -1.35 18.48 -4.70
CA ALA A 241 -2.19 19.64 -4.42
C ALA A 241 -1.58 20.44 -3.26
N ALA A 242 -1.80 21.75 -3.24
CA ALA A 242 -1.41 22.55 -2.09
C ALA A 242 -2.22 22.14 -0.86
N ALA A 243 -1.55 21.82 0.24
CA ALA A 243 -2.18 21.62 1.54
C ALA A 243 -2.40 22.95 2.27
N GLY A 244 -1.64 24.00 1.89
CA GLY A 244 -1.57 25.26 2.61
C GLY A 244 -0.32 25.35 3.49
N SER A 245 -0.01 26.54 3.98
CA SER A 245 1.20 26.81 4.80
C SER A 245 2.52 26.39 4.14
N GLY A 246 2.58 26.37 2.81
CA GLY A 246 3.73 25.92 2.03
C GLY A 246 3.88 24.40 1.87
N ALA A 247 3.01 23.61 2.50
CA ALA A 247 2.99 22.15 2.37
C ALA A 247 2.15 21.68 1.17
N ASN A 248 2.44 20.48 0.70
CA ASN A 248 1.76 19.83 -0.43
C ASN A 248 1.26 18.43 -0.05
N TYR A 249 0.04 18.11 -0.47
CA TYR A 249 -0.44 16.73 -0.51
C TYR A 249 0.06 16.06 -1.78
N THR A 250 0.63 14.87 -1.67
CA THR A 250 1.06 14.03 -2.79
C THR A 250 0.33 12.69 -2.74
N PHE A 251 -0.54 12.42 -3.71
CA PHE A 251 -1.36 11.22 -3.81
C PHE A 251 -0.76 10.25 -4.82
N TYR A 252 -0.41 9.04 -4.39
CA TYR A 252 0.07 7.98 -5.26
C TYR A 252 -1.10 7.10 -5.71
N VAL A 253 -1.21 6.88 -7.02
CA VAL A 253 -2.31 6.10 -7.59
C VAL A 253 -1.79 4.82 -8.23
N ASP A 254 -2.62 3.78 -8.23
CA ASP A 254 -2.33 2.57 -8.97
C ASP A 254 -2.76 2.66 -10.44
N SER A 255 -2.61 1.55 -11.19
CA SER A 255 -3.04 1.45 -12.58
C SER A 255 -4.56 1.60 -12.77
N ALA A 256 -5.35 1.35 -11.72
CA ALA A 256 -6.81 1.52 -11.74
C ALA A 256 -7.24 2.97 -11.44
N LYS A 257 -6.28 3.90 -11.26
CA LYS A 257 -6.53 5.30 -10.92
C LYS A 257 -7.20 5.46 -9.56
N THR A 258 -6.80 4.62 -8.62
CA THR A 258 -7.22 4.69 -7.22
C THR A 258 -6.03 5.06 -6.34
N VAL A 259 -6.25 5.94 -5.38
CA VAL A 259 -5.24 6.36 -4.40
C VAL A 259 -4.90 5.15 -3.52
N VAL A 260 -3.63 4.76 -3.49
CA VAL A 260 -3.14 3.64 -2.66
C VAL A 260 -2.40 4.12 -1.41
N ARG A 261 -1.85 5.33 -1.47
CA ARG A 261 -1.10 5.99 -0.42
C ARG A 261 -1.06 7.48 -0.73
N TRP A 262 -0.94 8.32 0.28
CA TRP A 262 -0.68 9.72 0.07
C TRP A 262 0.20 10.28 1.17
N GLU A 263 0.84 11.41 0.90
CA GLU A 263 1.83 12.04 1.77
C GLU A 263 1.48 13.51 1.94
N LEU A 264 1.68 14.04 3.14
CA LEU A 264 1.74 15.49 3.40
C LEU A 264 3.21 15.87 3.51
N VAL A 265 3.68 16.77 2.65
CA VAL A 265 5.10 17.13 2.48
C VAL A 265 5.29 18.62 2.73
N ALA A 266 6.20 19.00 3.62
CA ALA A 266 6.59 20.38 3.85
C ALA A 266 8.02 20.69 3.34
N PRO A 267 8.27 21.92 2.88
CA PRO A 267 9.62 22.41 2.59
C PRO A 267 10.36 22.91 3.85
N PRO A 268 11.71 22.83 3.90
CA PRO A 268 12.56 22.12 2.95
C PRO A 268 12.36 20.61 3.11
N GLY A 269 12.28 19.92 1.97
CA GLY A 269 12.23 18.47 1.98
C GLY A 269 13.53 17.86 2.50
N CYS A 270 13.50 16.54 2.55
CA CYS A 270 14.68 15.73 2.32
C CYS A 270 15.09 15.88 0.83
#